data_AF-A0A645DKW5-F1
#
_entry.id   AF-A0A645DKW5-F1
#
_cell.length_a   1.000
_cell.length_b   1.000
_cell.length_c   1.000
_cell.angle_alpha   90.00
_cell.angle_beta   90.00
_cell.angle_gamma   90.00
#
_symmetry.space_group_name_H-M   'P 1'
#
loop_
_entity.id
_entity.type
_entity.pdbx_description
1 polymer ?
#
loop_
_entity_poly.entity_id
_entity_poly.type
_entity_poly.pdbx_seq_one_letter_code
_entity_poly.pdbx_strand_id
1 'polypeptide(L)'
;MTVGKNSPLYSFSGSGVTLDMLKDYPIVMYTDTNFNFSSELEDIEIYKRKNRIIVSDRSTMHEVLQNTNAYSIAAYTNAYKKIEYYDNIRAFELLDDRFSIELGWISSISHPVSELAKEYIGMIEDLQRLG
;
A
#
# COMPACT_ATOMS: atom_id res chain seq x y z
N MET A 1 -1.70 -5.40 -1.33
CA MET A 1 -0.91 -5.54 -2.57
C MET A 1 -1.81 -5.35 -3.77
N THR A 2 -1.35 -4.76 -4.87
CA THR A 2 -2.13 -4.57 -6.10
C THR A 2 -1.41 -5.02 -7.35
N VAL A 3 -2.18 -5.55 -8.30
CA VAL A 3 -1.74 -5.97 -9.64
C VAL A 3 -2.71 -5.47 -10.69
N GLY A 4 -2.25 -5.26 -11.91
CA GLY A 4 -3.14 -5.03 -13.05
C GLY A 4 -3.53 -6.29 -13.81
N LYS A 5 -4.45 -6.13 -14.76
CA LYS A 5 -5.02 -7.22 -15.60
C LYS A 5 -4.01 -8.12 -16.30
N ASN A 6 -2.82 -7.62 -16.58
CA ASN A 6 -1.76 -8.36 -17.27
C ASN A 6 -0.91 -9.22 -16.32
N SER A 7 -1.15 -9.14 -15.00
CA SER A 7 -0.51 -10.01 -14.03
C SER A 7 -1.14 -11.41 -14.04
N PRO A 8 -0.34 -12.49 -13.96
CA PRO A 8 -0.86 -13.84 -13.76
C PRO A 8 -1.70 -13.99 -12.47
N LEU A 9 -1.49 -13.12 -11.49
CA LEU A 9 -2.25 -13.11 -10.24
C LEU A 9 -3.61 -12.42 -10.37
N TYR A 10 -3.90 -11.73 -11.47
CA TYR A 10 -5.15 -10.98 -11.61
C TYR A 10 -6.40 -11.87 -11.53
N SER A 11 -6.33 -13.08 -12.09
CA SER A 11 -7.42 -14.07 -12.07
C SER A 11 -7.35 -15.05 -10.89
N PHE A 12 -6.37 -14.92 -10.00
CA PHE A 12 -6.20 -15.83 -8.86
C PHE A 12 -7.40 -15.78 -7.91
N SER A 13 -8.07 -16.89 -7.61
CA SER A 13 -9.33 -16.86 -6.85
C SER A 13 -9.19 -16.56 -5.35
N GLY A 14 -7.98 -16.61 -4.79
CA GLY A 14 -7.74 -16.33 -3.38
C GLY A 14 -7.87 -14.85 -3.01
N SER A 15 -8.07 -14.57 -1.73
CA SER A 15 -8.14 -13.21 -1.16
C SER A 15 -6.78 -12.64 -0.77
N GLY A 16 -5.76 -13.49 -0.64
CA GLY A 16 -4.43 -13.09 -0.21
C GLY A 16 -3.31 -13.81 -0.95
N VAL A 17 -2.14 -13.17 -1.01
CA VAL A 17 -0.95 -13.65 -1.73
C VAL A 17 0.26 -13.62 -0.80
N THR A 18 1.22 -14.53 -1.01
CA THR A 18 2.48 -14.59 -0.25
C THR A 18 3.63 -13.94 -1.02
N LEU A 19 4.75 -13.62 -0.38
CA LEU A 19 5.92 -13.05 -1.07
C LEU A 19 6.55 -14.01 -2.10
N ASP A 20 6.39 -15.32 -1.90
CA ASP A 20 6.89 -16.34 -2.84
C ASP A 20 6.15 -16.29 -4.18
N MET A 21 4.84 -16.01 -4.14
CA MET A 21 4.05 -15.80 -5.37
C MET A 21 4.48 -14.56 -6.15
N LEU A 22 5.21 -13.64 -5.50
CA LEU A 22 5.64 -12.35 -6.05
C LEU A 22 7.10 -12.33 -6.50
N LYS A 23 7.88 -13.38 -6.23
CA LYS A 23 9.35 -13.37 -6.37
C LYS A 23 9.86 -13.13 -7.79
N ASP A 24 9.09 -13.58 -8.78
CA ASP A 24 9.48 -13.54 -10.19
C ASP A 24 8.93 -12.31 -10.94
N TYR A 25 8.19 -11.44 -10.24
CA TYR A 25 7.57 -10.25 -10.84
C TYR A 25 8.23 -8.96 -10.33
N PRO A 26 8.28 -7.90 -11.15
CA PRO A 26 8.85 -6.63 -10.72
C PRO A 26 7.92 -5.92 -9.72
N ILE A 27 8.52 -5.30 -8.70
CA ILE A 27 7.79 -4.42 -7.77
C ILE A 27 7.82 -2.98 -8.29
N VAL A 28 6.67 -2.30 -8.28
CA VAL A 28 6.54 -0.86 -8.54
C VAL A 28 6.37 -0.13 -7.22
N MET A 29 7.30 0.78 -6.95
CA MET A 29 7.37 1.56 -5.72
C MET A 29 7.13 3.03 -6.02
N TYR A 30 6.18 3.63 -5.32
CA TYR A 30 6.03 5.07 -5.29
C TYR A 30 7.02 5.66 -4.28
N THR A 31 7.85 6.60 -4.73
CA THR A 31 8.68 7.44 -3.86
C THR A 31 8.09 8.84 -3.83
N ASP A 32 7.74 9.32 -2.64
CA ASP A 32 7.38 10.72 -2.49
C ASP A 32 8.67 11.53 -2.51
N THR A 33 8.87 12.30 -3.57
CA THR A 33 10.07 13.13 -3.72
C THR A 33 10.24 14.16 -2.60
N ASN A 34 9.19 14.43 -1.82
CA ASN A 34 9.21 15.38 -0.70
C ASN A 34 9.43 14.72 0.67
N PHE A 35 9.30 13.39 0.77
CA PHE A 35 9.38 12.67 2.04
C PHE A 35 10.11 11.33 1.89
N ASN A 36 11.26 11.19 2.57
CA ASN A 36 12.03 9.95 2.63
C ASN A 36 11.42 8.90 3.59
N PHE A 37 10.10 8.64 3.53
CA PHE A 37 9.48 7.51 4.26
C PHE A 37 9.87 6.14 3.68
N SER A 38 10.69 6.13 2.62
CA SER A 38 11.15 4.90 1.97
C SER A 38 12.28 4.21 2.72
N SER A 39 13.00 4.89 3.63
CA SER A 39 14.16 4.31 4.33
C SER A 39 13.80 3.12 5.21
N GLU A 40 12.63 3.15 5.83
CA GLU A 40 12.14 2.09 6.71
C GLU A 40 11.71 0.85 5.92
N LEU A 41 11.33 1.04 4.65
CA LEU A 41 11.00 -0.04 3.73
C LEU A 41 12.26 -0.67 3.11
N GLU A 42 13.37 0.06 3.04
CA GLU A 42 14.63 -0.47 2.47
C GLU A 42 15.13 -1.70 3.21
N ASP A 43 14.81 -1.86 4.50
CA ASP A 43 15.23 -3.03 5.27
C ASP A 43 14.41 -4.30 5.03
N ILE A 44 13.22 -4.18 4.46
CA ILE A 44 12.38 -5.32 4.15
C ILE A 44 12.87 -5.95 2.84
N GLU A 45 13.19 -7.23 2.89
CA GLU A 45 13.88 -7.98 1.81
C GLU A 45 13.22 -7.84 0.43
N ILE A 46 11.89 -7.70 0.38
CA ILE A 46 11.16 -7.50 -0.87
C ILE A 46 11.55 -6.21 -1.61
N TYR A 47 11.90 -5.14 -0.90
CA TYR A 47 12.33 -3.88 -1.48
C TYR A 47 13.84 -3.84 -1.80
N LYS A 48 14.61 -4.84 -1.33
CA LYS A 48 16.00 -5.09 -1.71
C LYS A 48 16.13 -5.86 -3.04
N ARG A 49 15.02 -6.30 -3.64
CA ARG A 49 15.03 -7.03 -4.92
C ARG A 49 15.55 -6.16 -6.07
N LYS A 50 16.38 -6.77 -6.94
CA LYS A 50 16.97 -6.08 -8.11
C LYS A 50 15.94 -5.66 -9.16
N ASN A 51 14.83 -6.40 -9.27
CA ASN A 51 13.75 -6.13 -10.21
C ASN A 51 12.73 -5.16 -9.60
N ARG A 52 13.10 -3.88 -9.50
CA ARG A 52 12.25 -2.82 -8.97
C ARG A 52 12.12 -1.65 -9.95
N ILE A 53 10.93 -1.09 -10.01
CA ILE A 53 10.57 0.11 -10.78
C ILE A 53 10.18 1.17 -9.75
N ILE A 54 10.89 2.31 -9.75
CA ILE A 54 10.62 3.42 -8.84
C ILE A 54 9.98 4.54 -9.65
N VAL A 55 8.86 5.07 -9.16
CA VAL A 55 8.09 6.14 -9.80
C VAL A 55 7.80 7.25 -8.79
N SER A 56 7.75 8.49 -9.26
CA SER A 56 7.54 9.68 -8.42
C SER A 56 6.09 10.19 -8.41
N ASP A 57 5.20 9.54 -9.16
CA ASP A 57 3.77 9.87 -9.20
C ASP A 57 2.90 8.61 -9.30
N ARG A 58 1.67 8.72 -8.77
CA ARG A 58 0.74 7.59 -8.70
C ARG A 58 0.13 7.22 -10.05
N SER A 59 0.06 8.15 -11.00
CA SER A 59 -0.50 7.88 -12.34
C SER A 59 0.44 7.00 -13.13
N THR A 60 1.75 7.28 -13.11
CA THR A 60 2.78 6.41 -13.70
C THR A 60 2.80 5.04 -13.03
N MET A 61 2.69 4.97 -11.70
CA MET A 61 2.56 3.68 -11.00
C MET A 61 1.40 2.86 -11.55
N HIS A 62 0.25 3.49 -11.72
CA HIS A 62 -0.96 2.85 -12.21
C HIS A 62 -0.81 2.38 -13.67
N GLU A 63 -0.23 3.21 -14.54
CA GLU A 63 0.05 2.87 -15.94
C GLU A 63 0.97 1.65 -16.05
N VAL A 64 2.02 1.58 -15.22
CA VAL A 64 2.92 0.42 -15.17
C VAL A 64 2.15 -0.84 -14.75
N LEU A 65 1.32 -0.76 -13.70
CA LEU A 65 0.54 -1.90 -13.22
C LEU A 65 -0.45 -2.40 -14.28
N GLN A 66 -1.13 -1.50 -15.00
CA GLN A 66 -2.13 -1.88 -16.01
C GLN A 66 -1.51 -2.53 -17.26
N ASN A 67 -0.28 -2.15 -17.62
CA ASN A 67 0.36 -2.58 -18.86
C ASN A 67 1.42 -3.69 -18.68
N THR A 68 1.74 -4.08 -17.46
CA THR A 68 2.78 -5.08 -17.18
C THR A 68 2.30 -6.17 -16.20
N ASN A 69 3.16 -7.15 -15.92
CA ASN A 69 2.93 -8.15 -14.87
C ASN A 69 3.44 -7.70 -13.48
N ALA A 70 3.79 -6.42 -13.33
CA ALA A 70 4.30 -5.87 -12.08
C ALA A 70 3.23 -5.83 -10.98
N TYR A 71 3.69 -5.69 -9.74
CA TYR A 71 2.82 -5.48 -8.58
C TYR A 71 3.28 -4.30 -7.74
N SER A 72 2.42 -3.80 -6.87
CA SER A 72 2.76 -2.78 -5.87
C SER A 72 2.31 -3.22 -4.48
N ILE A 73 3.08 -2.85 -3.47
CA ILE A 73 2.75 -3.03 -2.06
C ILE A 73 2.52 -1.65 -1.46
N ALA A 74 1.39 -1.47 -0.81
CA ALA A 74 1.00 -0.26 -0.10
C ALA A 74 0.13 -0.65 1.09
N ALA A 75 0.06 0.22 2.10
CA ALA A 75 -0.91 0.10 3.17
C ALA A 75 -2.31 0.38 2.61
N TYR A 76 -3.18 -0.62 2.62
CA TYR A 76 -4.56 -0.49 2.16
C TYR A 76 -5.48 -0.37 3.37
N THR A 77 -6.28 0.70 3.41
CA THR A 77 -7.41 0.78 4.35
C THR A 77 -8.62 0.04 3.76
N ASN A 78 -9.53 -0.40 4.63
CA ASN A 78 -10.76 -1.12 4.22
C ASN A 78 -11.65 -0.31 3.25
N ALA A 79 -11.47 1.01 3.17
CA ALA A 79 -12.13 1.88 2.18
C ALA A 79 -11.82 1.47 0.73
N TYR A 80 -10.61 0.93 0.46
CA TYR A 80 -10.21 0.48 -0.87
C TYR A 80 -10.70 -0.93 -1.21
N LYS A 81 -11.23 -1.70 -0.25
CA LYS A 81 -11.85 -3.01 -0.51
C LYS A 81 -13.28 -2.87 -1.07
N LYS A 82 -13.94 -1.74 -0.80
CA LYS A 82 -15.36 -1.50 -1.15
C LYS A 82 -15.55 -0.70 -2.44
N ILE A 83 -14.48 -0.14 -3.00
CA ILE A 83 -14.51 0.73 -4.18
C ILE A 83 -13.41 0.25 -5.11
N GLU A 84 -13.79 -0.21 -6.31
CA GLU A 84 -12.85 -0.37 -7.43
C GLU A 84 -12.45 1.03 -7.90
N TYR A 85 -11.48 1.64 -7.21
CA TYR A 85 -11.03 3.01 -7.52
C TYR A 85 -10.46 3.13 -8.94
N TYR A 86 -9.99 2.00 -9.50
CA TYR A 86 -9.43 1.95 -10.83
C TYR A 86 -9.78 0.64 -11.53
N ASP A 87 -10.37 0.75 -12.71
CA ASP A 87 -10.63 -0.39 -13.59
C ASP A 87 -9.35 -1.19 -13.83
N ASN A 88 -9.49 -2.51 -13.98
CA ASN A 88 -8.38 -3.41 -14.31
C ASN A 88 -7.26 -3.51 -13.27
N ILE A 89 -7.50 -3.04 -12.04
CA ILE A 89 -6.61 -3.27 -10.89
C ILE A 89 -7.31 -4.15 -9.88
N ARG A 90 -6.58 -5.13 -9.37
CA ARG A 90 -7.05 -6.00 -8.30
C ARG A 90 -6.16 -5.87 -7.08
N ALA A 91 -6.79 -5.74 -5.91
CA ALA A 91 -6.15 -5.71 -4.62
C ALA A 91 -6.24 -7.08 -3.91
N PHE A 92 -5.15 -7.47 -3.25
CA PHE A 92 -5.04 -8.66 -2.43
C PHE A 92 -4.45 -8.30 -1.07
N GLU A 93 -4.85 -9.05 -0.06
CA GLU A 93 -4.13 -9.08 1.21
C GLU A 93 -2.73 -9.67 1.00
N LEU A 94 -1.73 -9.10 1.68
CA LEU A 94 -0.39 -9.67 1.66
C LEU A 94 -0.25 -10.54 2.90
N LEU A 95 -0.20 -11.86 2.69
CA LEU A 95 -0.13 -12.85 3.76
C LEU A 95 1.32 -13.01 4.19
N ASP A 96 1.77 -12.09 5.04
CA ASP A 96 3.10 -12.08 5.61
C ASP A 96 3.03 -11.52 7.03
N ASP A 97 3.59 -12.25 7.99
CA ASP A 97 3.56 -11.93 9.42
C ASP A 97 4.80 -11.15 9.89
N ARG A 98 5.77 -10.91 8.99
CA ARG A 98 7.05 -10.26 9.33
C ARG A 98 6.97 -8.74 9.39
N PHE A 99 5.90 -8.15 8.88
CA PHE A 99 5.69 -6.71 8.91
C PHE A 99 4.27 -6.35 9.32
N SER A 100 4.15 -5.37 10.20
CA SER A 100 2.91 -4.65 10.49
C SER A 100 3.11 -3.18 10.19
N ILE A 101 2.05 -2.52 9.75
CA ILE A 101 2.02 -1.07 9.57
C ILE A 101 0.99 -0.52 10.55
N GLU A 102 1.42 0.37 11.43
CA GLU A 102 0.54 1.10 12.32
C GLU A 102 0.33 2.50 11.78
N LEU A 103 -0.93 2.91 11.65
CA LEU A 103 -1.30 4.27 11.27
C LEU A 103 -1.63 5.04 12.54
N GLY A 104 -1.03 6.22 12.68
CA GLY A 104 -1.26 7.12 13.80
C GLY A 104 -1.25 8.57 13.38
N TRP A 105 -1.45 9.45 14.34
CA TRP A 105 -1.38 10.90 14.18
C TRP A 105 -0.26 11.46 15.05
N ILE A 106 0.34 12.55 14.60
CA ILE A 106 1.44 13.22 15.31
C ILE A 106 0.91 14.57 15.81
N SER A 107 1.22 14.90 17.07
CA SER A 107 0.97 16.23 17.63
C SER A 107 2.20 16.73 18.39
N SER A 108 2.32 18.04 18.52
CA SER A 108 3.41 18.63 19.29
C SER A 108 3.14 18.49 20.79
N ILE A 109 4.15 18.04 21.55
CA ILE A 109 4.05 17.96 23.02
C ILE A 109 3.78 19.36 23.63
N SER A 110 4.30 20.42 23.01
CA SER A 110 4.11 21.80 23.48
C SER A 110 2.75 22.39 23.10
N HIS A 111 1.98 21.73 22.24
CA HIS A 111 0.66 22.19 21.79
C HIS A 111 -0.33 21.04 21.91
N PRO A 112 -1.00 20.91 23.08
CA PRO A 112 -2.01 19.89 23.30
C PRO A 112 -3.08 19.94 22.20
N VAL A 113 -3.52 18.76 21.78
CA VAL A 113 -4.57 18.60 20.77
C VAL A 113 -5.84 19.31 21.24
N SER A 114 -6.38 20.20 20.40
CA SER A 114 -7.64 20.90 20.69
C SER A 114 -8.81 19.92 20.80
N GLU A 115 -9.87 20.28 21.53
CA GLU A 115 -11.06 19.43 21.64
C GLU A 115 -11.67 19.07 20.27
N LEU A 116 -11.69 20.02 19.33
CA LEU A 116 -12.16 19.77 17.97
C LEU A 116 -11.27 18.73 17.24
N ALA A 117 -9.95 18.83 17.42
CA ALA A 117 -9.02 17.86 16.84
C ALA A 117 -9.15 16.48 17.49
N LYS A 118 -9.42 16.40 18.80
CA LYS A 118 -9.71 15.14 19.49
C LYS A 118 -10.99 14.49 18.97
N GLU A 119 -12.04 15.28 18.77
CA GLU A 119 -13.29 14.80 18.16
C GLU A 119 -13.02 14.23 16.77
N TYR A 120 -12.28 14.95 15.94
CA TYR A 120 -11.91 14.49 14.60
C TYR A 120 -11.08 13.20 14.61
N ILE A 121 -10.08 13.10 15.50
CA ILE A 121 -9.30 11.88 15.70
C ILE A 121 -10.20 10.72 16.10
N GLY A 122 -11.12 10.94 17.05
CA GLY A 122 -12.10 9.92 17.48
C GLY A 122 -12.96 9.41 16.32
N MET A 123 -13.41 10.31 15.44
CA MET A 123 -14.15 9.92 14.23
C MET A 123 -13.32 9.02 13.30
N ILE A 124 -12.03 9.30 13.12
CA ILE A 124 -11.13 8.47 12.30
C ILE A 124 -10.93 7.09 12.95
N GLU A 125 -10.70 7.05 14.27
CA GLU A 125 -10.50 5.80 15.01
C GLU A 125 -11.75 4.91 14.94
N ASP A 126 -12.95 5.48 15.07
CA ASP A 126 -14.20 4.74 14.96
C ASP A 126 -14.44 4.21 13.54
N LEU A 127 -14.10 5.00 12.50
CA LEU A 127 -14.14 4.53 11.11
C LEU A 127 -13.21 3.33 10.86
N GLN A 128 -12.06 3.27 11.53
CA GLN A 128 -11.15 2.13 11.42
C GLN A 128 -11.66 0.89 12.15
N ARG A 129 -12.35 1.03 13.30
CA ARG A 129 -12.92 -0.11 14.04
C ARG A 129 -14.10 -0.80 13.33
N LEU A 130 -14.78 -0.09 12.44
CA LEU A 130 -15.98 -0.57 11.73
C LEU A 130 -15.68 -1.31 10.41
N GLY A 131 -14.42 -1.42 9.99
CA GLY A 131 -14.02 -2.08 8.75
C GLY A 131 -13.20 -3.33 8.98
#